data_AF-A0A7C3ELU2-F1
#
_entry.id   AF-A0A7C3ELU2-F1
#
_cell.length_a   1.000
_cell.length_b   1.000
_cell.length_c   1.000
_cell.angle_alpha   90.00
_cell.angle_beta   90.00
_cell.angle_gamma   90.00
#
_symmetry.space_group_name_H-M   'P 1'
#
loop_
_entity.id
_entity.type
_entity.pdbx_description
1 polymer ?
#
loop_
_entity_poly.entity_id
_entity_poly.type
_entity_poly.pdbx_seq_one_letter_code
_entity_poly.pdbx_strand_id
1 'polypeptide(L)'
;MLTNEHIDVLSTTLETLLGKAEPGAMAYIRCLPPELVTALATAPAFAPSGWTVYRVADGSDASARTISADQAVELRESKTEPVLLLVDTERAGAGMDGIYSAAREIDEQSLFAEACRLAAKEVTKRCSRTARHQAEQALRLVRRRNYHVTVPPWAEFDYLVRLAAHQCFPGTLLHLLGP
;
A
#
# COMPACT_ATOMS: atom_id res chain seq x y z
N MET A 1 -10.92 4.33 -6.70
CA MET A 1 -11.16 5.17 -5.49
C MET A 1 -10.88 4.34 -4.26
N LEU A 2 -10.03 4.84 -3.37
CA LEU A 2 -9.63 4.18 -2.12
C LEU A 2 -10.82 4.16 -1.14
N THR A 3 -11.16 2.99 -0.59
CA THR A 3 -12.22 2.87 0.44
C THR A 3 -11.60 2.71 1.83
N ASN A 4 -12.40 2.80 2.89
CA ASN A 4 -11.91 2.54 4.25
C ASN A 4 -11.33 1.14 4.39
N GLU A 5 -11.90 0.14 3.72
CA GLU A 5 -11.34 -1.22 3.72
C GLU A 5 -9.96 -1.31 3.07
N HIS A 6 -9.66 -0.48 2.07
CA HIS A 6 -8.31 -0.42 1.49
C HIS A 6 -7.33 0.13 2.53
N ILE A 7 -7.72 1.19 3.23
CA ILE A 7 -6.91 1.81 4.29
C ILE A 7 -6.63 0.79 5.39
N ASP A 8 -7.69 0.16 5.92
CA ASP A 8 -7.58 -0.80 7.03
C ASP A 8 -6.66 -1.96 6.67
N VAL A 9 -6.87 -2.57 5.50
CA VAL A 9 -6.03 -3.71 5.07
C VAL A 9 -4.59 -3.28 4.85
N LEU A 10 -4.34 -2.15 4.19
CA LEU A 10 -2.97 -1.65 3.98
C LEU A 10 -2.27 -1.28 5.28
N SER A 11 -2.98 -0.65 6.22
CA SER A 11 -2.44 -0.35 7.55
C SER A 11 -2.02 -1.63 8.27
N THR A 12 -2.88 -2.65 8.31
CA THR A 12 -2.53 -3.94 8.93
C THR A 12 -1.42 -4.68 8.18
N THR A 13 -1.39 -4.60 6.85
CA THR A 13 -0.29 -5.12 6.04
C THR A 13 1.03 -4.49 6.45
N LEU A 14 1.06 -3.17 6.58
CA LEU A 14 2.27 -2.45 6.93
C LEU A 14 2.67 -2.68 8.36
N GLU A 15 1.75 -2.79 9.32
CA GLU A 15 2.07 -3.22 10.68
C GLU A 15 2.77 -4.59 10.69
N THR A 16 2.33 -5.51 9.84
CA THR A 16 2.92 -6.85 9.71
C THR A 16 4.32 -6.79 9.10
N LEU A 17 4.49 -6.05 8.00
CA LEU A 17 5.76 -5.96 7.28
C LEU A 17 6.80 -5.09 8.00
N LEU A 18 6.34 -4.01 8.63
CA LEU A 18 7.20 -3.08 9.34
C LEU A 18 7.68 -3.68 10.65
N GLY A 19 6.83 -4.44 11.34
CA GLY A 19 7.11 -4.99 12.65
C GLY A 19 7.09 -3.92 13.73
N LYS A 20 7.83 -4.17 14.82
CA LYS A 20 7.88 -3.27 15.97
C LYS A 20 8.50 -1.93 15.57
N ALA A 21 7.80 -0.85 15.94
CA ALA A 21 8.26 0.50 15.69
C ALA A 21 9.34 0.88 16.73
N GLU A 22 10.61 0.78 16.33
CA GLU A 22 11.77 1.09 17.18
C GLU A 22 12.28 2.52 16.92
N PRO A 23 12.76 3.24 17.95
CA PRO A 23 13.30 4.58 17.76
C PRO A 23 14.33 4.67 16.64
N GLY A 24 14.15 5.65 15.75
CA GLY A 24 15.00 5.86 14.58
C GLY A 24 14.81 4.85 13.44
N ALA A 25 13.87 3.91 13.53
CA ALA A 25 13.55 3.03 12.42
C ALA A 25 12.91 3.83 11.27
N MET A 26 13.36 3.58 10.04
CA MET A 26 12.81 4.24 8.86
C MET A 26 12.59 3.23 7.73
N ALA A 27 11.43 3.32 7.11
CA ALA A 27 11.08 2.52 5.95
C ALA A 27 10.43 3.38 4.86
N TYR A 28 10.45 2.91 3.62
CA TYR A 28 9.81 3.62 2.50
C TYR A 28 9.10 2.68 1.53
N ILE A 29 8.11 3.22 0.84
CA ILE A 29 7.38 2.59 -0.27
C ILE A 29 7.46 3.54 -1.46
N ARG A 30 7.82 3.03 -2.63
CA ARG A 30 7.92 3.81 -3.88
C ARG A 30 7.23 3.18 -5.08
N CYS A 31 6.51 2.08 -4.86
CA CYS A 31 5.80 1.33 -5.91
C CYS A 31 4.35 1.75 -6.09
N LEU A 32 3.86 2.72 -5.30
CA LEU A 32 2.48 3.18 -5.38
C LEU A 32 2.35 4.37 -6.34
N PRO A 33 1.33 4.40 -7.21
CA PRO A 33 0.98 5.57 -7.99
C PRO A 33 0.77 6.85 -7.15
N PRO A 34 1.11 8.05 -7.69
CA PRO A 34 1.01 9.32 -6.96
C PRO A 34 -0.37 9.60 -6.35
N GLU A 35 -1.44 9.21 -7.04
CA GLU A 35 -2.82 9.39 -6.57
C GLU A 35 -3.11 8.55 -5.32
N LEU A 36 -2.54 7.35 -5.23
CA LEU A 36 -2.67 6.49 -4.05
C LEU A 36 -1.80 6.98 -2.91
N VAL A 37 -0.57 7.40 -3.21
CA VAL A 37 0.33 8.03 -2.23
C VAL A 37 -0.34 9.24 -1.58
N THR A 38 -0.94 10.12 -2.39
CA THR A 38 -1.69 11.29 -1.92
C THR A 38 -2.91 10.88 -1.10
N ALA A 39 -3.73 9.96 -1.60
CA ALA A 39 -4.93 9.50 -0.89
C ALA A 39 -4.60 8.89 0.49
N LEU A 40 -3.58 8.03 0.56
CA LEU A 40 -3.12 7.43 1.83
C LEU A 40 -2.56 8.48 2.78
N ALA A 41 -1.71 9.38 2.29
CA ALA A 41 -1.13 10.44 3.11
C ALA A 41 -2.17 11.41 3.67
N THR A 42 -3.24 11.71 2.93
CA THR A 42 -4.32 12.57 3.44
C THR A 42 -5.32 11.85 4.35
N ALA A 43 -5.33 10.52 4.37
CA ALA A 43 -6.28 9.73 5.16
C ALA A 43 -5.80 9.58 6.62
N PRO A 44 -6.44 10.21 7.63
CA PRO A 44 -5.98 10.12 9.03
C PRO A 44 -6.06 8.69 9.59
N ALA A 45 -6.98 7.88 9.06
CA ALA A 45 -7.13 6.47 9.43
C ALA A 45 -5.95 5.60 8.94
N PHE A 46 -5.18 6.06 7.95
CA PHE A 46 -3.98 5.36 7.51
C PHE A 46 -2.82 5.69 8.46
N ALA A 47 -2.75 4.93 9.55
CA ALA A 47 -1.80 5.13 10.64
C ALA A 47 -1.32 3.77 11.19
N PRO A 48 -0.39 3.08 10.50
CA PRO A 48 0.20 1.84 11.01
C PRO A 48 0.77 2.05 12.43
N SER A 49 0.41 1.16 13.35
CA SER A 49 0.68 1.32 14.78
C SER A 49 2.15 1.62 15.10
N GLY A 50 2.39 2.77 15.76
CA GLY A 50 3.71 3.21 16.18
C GLY A 50 4.57 3.86 15.10
N TRP A 51 4.07 3.99 13.86
CA TRP A 51 4.80 4.61 12.76
C TRP A 51 4.16 5.94 12.36
N THR A 52 4.98 7.00 12.27
CA THR A 52 4.55 8.26 11.66
C THR A 52 4.67 8.14 10.15
N VAL A 53 3.59 8.48 9.43
CA VAL A 53 3.54 8.39 7.97
C VAL A 53 3.75 9.76 7.35
N TYR A 54 4.66 9.86 6.40
CA TYR A 54 4.82 11.04 5.57
C TYR A 54 4.81 10.69 4.08
N ARG A 55 4.21 11.54 3.26
CA ARG A 55 4.44 11.57 1.83
C ARG A 55 5.69 12.38 1.52
N VAL A 56 6.56 11.89 0.66
CA VAL A 56 7.72 12.63 0.17
C VAL A 56 7.45 13.12 -1.26
N ALA A 57 7.51 14.43 -1.47
CA ALA A 57 7.24 15.09 -2.76
C ALA A 57 8.10 16.37 -2.93
N ASP A 58 7.71 17.27 -3.85
CA ASP A 58 8.42 18.50 -4.23
C ASP A 58 8.20 19.69 -3.28
N GLY A 59 7.63 19.47 -2.10
CA GLY A 59 7.37 20.53 -1.11
C GLY A 59 6.90 19.99 0.24
N SER A 60 6.40 20.87 1.10
CA SER A 60 5.90 20.52 2.43
C SER A 60 4.48 21.01 2.65
N ASP A 61 3.61 20.13 3.16
CA ASP A 61 2.23 20.44 3.56
C ASP A 61 1.84 19.55 4.74
N ALA A 62 1.76 20.14 5.93
CA ALA A 62 1.43 19.41 7.16
C ALA A 62 0.03 18.78 7.10
N SER A 63 -0.94 19.43 6.44
CA SER A 63 -2.31 18.91 6.34
C SER A 63 -2.39 17.65 5.46
N ALA A 64 -1.47 17.53 4.50
CA ALA A 64 -1.34 16.37 3.63
C ALA A 64 -0.22 15.41 4.05
N ARG A 65 0.34 15.57 5.26
CA ARG A 65 1.52 14.84 5.76
C ARG A 65 2.67 14.82 4.73
N THR A 66 2.83 15.88 3.95
CA THR A 66 3.80 15.95 2.85
C THR A 66 5.06 16.68 3.30
N ILE A 67 6.22 16.13 2.97
CA ILE A 67 7.54 16.69 3.25
C ILE A 67 8.45 16.61 2.02
N SER A 68 9.51 17.41 1.99
CA SER A 68 10.54 17.33 0.96
C SER A 68 11.53 16.18 1.22
N ALA A 69 12.36 15.87 0.22
CA ALA A 69 13.44 14.91 0.36
C ALA A 69 14.45 15.32 1.45
N ASP A 70 14.79 16.62 1.53
CA ASP A 70 15.69 17.17 2.55
C ASP A 70 15.12 16.96 3.96
N GLN A 71 13.83 17.23 4.15
CA GLN A 71 13.16 17.01 5.43
C GLN A 71 13.10 15.52 5.80
N ALA A 72 12.92 14.62 4.83
CA ALA A 72 13.00 13.19 5.09
C ALA A 72 14.40 12.76 5.57
N VAL A 73 15.46 13.36 5.01
CA VAL A 73 16.85 13.12 5.44
C VAL A 73 17.09 13.66 6.84
N GLU A 74 16.59 14.85 7.17
CA GLU A 74 16.66 15.42 8.52
C GLU A 74 15.97 14.52 9.55
N LEU A 75 14.76 14.01 9.24
CA LEU A 75 14.04 13.07 10.11
C LEU A 75 14.89 11.81 10.37
N ARG A 76 15.51 11.25 9.33
CA ARG A 76 16.39 10.09 9.43
C ARG A 76 17.59 10.36 10.33
N GLU A 77 18.19 11.55 10.23
CA GLU A 77 19.36 11.93 11.02
C GLU A 77 19.02 12.22 12.48
N SER A 78 17.81 12.69 12.76
CA SER A 78 17.32 12.88 14.12
C SER A 78 17.22 11.56 14.90
N LYS A 79 16.99 10.44 14.19
CA LYS A 79 16.82 9.08 14.76
C LYS A 79 15.82 9.03 15.92
N THR A 80 14.76 9.83 15.84
CA THR A 80 13.77 9.98 16.89
C THR A 80 12.65 8.95 16.73
N GLU A 81 11.54 9.32 16.09
CA GLU A 81 10.37 8.47 15.93
C GLU A 81 10.50 7.51 14.74
N PRO A 82 9.81 6.35 14.77
CA PRO A 82 9.71 5.45 13.63
C PRO A 82 8.93 6.09 12.48
N VAL A 83 9.52 6.13 11.28
CA VAL A 83 8.93 6.83 10.12
C VAL A 83 8.71 5.91 8.92
N LEU A 84 7.50 5.93 8.38
CA LEU A 84 7.15 5.35 7.09
C LEU A 84 7.01 6.45 6.04
N LEU A 85 7.81 6.37 4.97
CA LEU A 85 7.78 7.29 3.85
C LEU A 85 7.00 6.70 2.67
N LEU A 86 5.96 7.39 2.22
CA LEU A 86 5.28 7.15 0.95
C LEU A 86 5.91 8.06 -0.11
N VAL A 87 6.76 7.51 -0.97
CA VAL A 87 7.52 8.29 -1.95
C VAL A 87 6.67 8.47 -3.20
N ASP A 88 6.32 9.71 -3.50
CA ASP A 88 5.72 10.09 -4.77
C ASP A 88 6.84 10.20 -5.81
N THR A 89 7.12 9.13 -6.55
CA THR A 89 8.29 9.06 -7.44
C THR A 89 8.24 10.02 -8.63
N GLU A 90 7.06 10.57 -8.95
CA GLU A 90 6.92 11.58 -9.99
C GLU A 90 7.28 12.99 -9.50
N ARG A 91 7.23 13.21 -8.18
CA ARG A 91 7.45 14.53 -7.57
C ARG A 91 8.61 14.62 -6.59
N ALA A 92 9.04 13.50 -6.03
CA ALA A 92 10.14 13.48 -5.09
C ALA A 92 11.40 14.06 -5.75
N GLY A 93 11.93 15.13 -5.15
CA GLY A 93 13.07 15.86 -5.68
C GLY A 93 14.40 15.11 -5.51
N ALA A 94 15.48 15.80 -5.88
CA ALA A 94 16.84 15.34 -5.61
C ALA A 94 17.06 15.12 -4.10
N GLY A 95 17.93 14.16 -3.74
CA GLY A 95 18.26 13.86 -2.33
C GLY A 95 17.70 12.54 -1.80
N MET A 96 16.80 11.89 -2.55
CA MET A 96 16.24 10.59 -2.15
C MET A 96 17.27 9.45 -2.05
N ASP A 97 18.44 9.57 -2.68
CA ASP A 97 19.53 8.57 -2.57
C ASP A 97 19.98 8.37 -1.12
N GLY A 98 19.93 9.42 -0.29
CA GLY A 98 20.20 9.31 1.14
C GLY A 98 19.18 8.42 1.85
N ILE A 99 17.91 8.48 1.44
CA ILE A 99 16.86 7.61 1.97
C ILE A 99 17.02 6.19 1.43
N TYR A 100 17.14 6.02 0.11
CA TYR A 100 17.19 4.71 -0.54
C TYR A 100 18.36 3.85 -0.07
N SER A 101 19.49 4.47 0.29
CA SER A 101 20.68 3.77 0.77
C SER A 101 20.65 3.41 2.27
N ALA A 102 19.77 4.05 3.06
CA ALA A 102 19.82 3.96 4.52
C ALA A 102 18.53 3.47 5.19
N ALA A 103 17.39 3.60 4.51
CA ALA A 103 16.08 3.15 5.00
C ALA A 103 15.70 1.80 4.39
N ARG A 104 14.83 1.05 5.07
CA ARG A 104 14.32 -0.22 4.56
C ARG A 104 13.26 0.02 3.48
N GLU A 105 13.45 -0.54 2.29
CA GLU A 105 12.38 -0.58 1.28
C GLU A 105 11.35 -1.64 1.64
N ILE A 106 10.07 -1.28 1.58
CA ILE A 106 8.97 -2.24 1.47
C ILE A 106 8.64 -2.35 -0.01
N ASP A 107 9.19 -3.38 -0.65
CA ASP A 107 9.06 -3.59 -2.09
C ASP A 107 7.61 -3.98 -2.48
N GLU A 108 7.29 -3.79 -3.77
CA GLU A 108 5.97 -4.07 -4.33
C GLU A 108 5.52 -5.51 -4.09
N GLN A 109 6.43 -6.47 -4.27
CA GLN A 109 6.12 -7.89 -4.15
C GLN A 109 5.72 -8.24 -2.73
N SER A 110 6.52 -7.83 -1.75
CA SER A 110 6.29 -8.03 -0.32
C SER A 110 5.01 -7.34 0.14
N LEU A 111 4.79 -6.08 -0.28
CA LEU A 111 3.60 -5.30 0.04
C LEU A 111 2.33 -6.01 -0.43
N PHE A 112 2.25 -6.32 -1.73
CA PHE A 112 1.01 -6.84 -2.30
C PHE A 112 0.80 -8.32 -2.04
N ALA A 113 1.85 -9.12 -1.83
CA ALA A 113 1.70 -10.49 -1.36
C ALA A 113 0.97 -10.52 0.00
N GLU A 114 1.38 -9.67 0.94
CA GLU A 114 0.76 -9.59 2.26
C GLU A 114 -0.61 -8.91 2.23
N ALA A 115 -0.77 -7.83 1.46
CA ALA A 115 -2.05 -7.15 1.27
C ALA A 115 -3.12 -8.05 0.67
N CYS A 116 -2.80 -8.79 -0.40
CA CYS A 116 -3.72 -9.76 -1.00
C CYS A 116 -4.04 -10.91 -0.04
N ARG A 117 -3.06 -11.37 0.76
CA ARG A 117 -3.30 -12.41 1.78
C ARG A 117 -4.30 -11.95 2.84
N LEU A 118 -4.18 -10.71 3.33
CA LEU A 118 -5.11 -10.12 4.30
C LEU A 118 -6.48 -9.81 3.67
N ALA A 119 -6.52 -9.23 2.47
CA ALA A 119 -7.76 -8.97 1.75
C ALA A 119 -8.55 -10.27 1.49
N ALA A 120 -7.87 -11.35 1.10
CA ALA A 120 -8.52 -12.66 0.93
C ALA A 120 -9.09 -13.23 2.25
N LYS A 121 -8.47 -12.95 3.41
CA LYS A 121 -9.06 -13.29 4.71
C LYS A 121 -10.33 -12.50 4.97
N GLU A 122 -10.35 -11.21 4.64
CA GLU A 122 -11.57 -10.39 4.75
C GLU A 122 -12.69 -10.90 3.83
N VAL A 123 -12.38 -11.38 2.62
CA VAL A 123 -13.37 -12.06 1.76
C VAL A 123 -13.95 -13.29 2.45
N THR A 124 -13.13 -14.12 3.10
CA THR A 124 -13.64 -15.28 3.87
C THR A 124 -14.54 -14.84 5.02
N LYS A 125 -14.15 -13.79 5.75
CA LYS A 125 -14.82 -13.31 6.96
C LYS A 125 -16.16 -12.65 6.65
N ARG A 126 -16.22 -11.81 5.62
CA ARG A 126 -17.39 -11.00 5.25
C ARG A 126 -18.31 -11.70 4.27
N CYS A 127 -17.76 -12.56 3.40
CA CYS A 127 -18.52 -13.31 2.42
C CYS A 127 -18.55 -14.80 2.79
N SER A 128 -17.62 -15.59 2.25
CA SER A 128 -17.49 -17.02 2.56
C SER A 128 -16.17 -17.59 2.03
N ARG A 129 -15.79 -18.78 2.53
CA ARG A 129 -14.65 -19.55 1.99
C ARG A 129 -14.83 -19.88 0.50
N THR A 130 -16.06 -20.17 0.07
CA THR A 130 -16.38 -20.46 -1.34
C THR A 130 -16.17 -19.24 -2.22
N ALA A 131 -16.63 -18.06 -1.78
CA ALA A 131 -16.41 -16.81 -2.50
C ALA A 131 -14.91 -16.50 -2.65
N ARG A 132 -14.13 -16.69 -1.59
CA ARG A 132 -12.67 -16.56 -1.65
C ARG A 132 -12.06 -17.52 -2.67
N HIS A 133 -12.42 -18.80 -2.65
CA HIS A 133 -11.89 -19.79 -3.60
C HIS A 133 -12.20 -19.40 -5.05
N GLN A 134 -13.42 -18.95 -5.32
CA GLN A 134 -13.82 -18.46 -6.65
C GLN A 134 -13.02 -17.22 -7.08
N ALA A 135 -12.79 -16.27 -6.17
CA ALA A 135 -11.96 -15.09 -6.42
C ALA A 135 -10.50 -15.47 -6.73
N GLU A 136 -9.90 -16.38 -5.95
CA GLU A 136 -8.55 -16.88 -6.20
C GLU A 136 -8.45 -17.64 -7.54
N GLN A 137 -9.49 -18.38 -7.93
CA GLN A 137 -9.56 -19.01 -9.25
C GLN A 137 -9.64 -17.97 -10.37
N ALA A 138 -10.44 -16.92 -10.23
CA ALA A 138 -10.50 -15.83 -11.19
C ALA A 138 -9.13 -15.17 -11.38
N LEU A 139 -8.45 -14.80 -10.29
CA LEU A 139 -7.09 -14.23 -10.33
C LEU A 139 -6.11 -15.16 -11.05
N ARG A 140 -6.15 -16.47 -10.76
CA ARG A 140 -5.32 -17.46 -11.46
C ARG A 140 -5.60 -17.51 -12.97
N LEU A 141 -6.87 -17.39 -13.37
CA LEU A 141 -7.25 -17.40 -14.78
C LEU A 141 -6.77 -16.13 -15.50
N VAL A 142 -6.93 -14.95 -14.89
CA VAL A 142 -6.48 -13.68 -15.49
C VAL A 142 -4.96 -13.69 -15.65
N ARG A 143 -4.20 -14.11 -14.61
CA ARG A 143 -2.74 -14.27 -14.70
C ARG A 143 -2.29 -15.20 -15.82
N ARG A 144 -3.06 -16.25 -16.13
CA ARG A 144 -2.76 -17.19 -17.22
C ARG A 144 -3.17 -16.68 -18.60
N ARG A 145 -4.28 -15.94 -18.68
CA ARG A 145 -4.85 -15.46 -19.95
C ARG A 145 -4.01 -14.33 -20.54
N ASN A 146 -3.44 -13.48 -19.68
CA ASN A 146 -2.71 -12.30 -20.11
C ASN A 146 -1.20 -12.58 -20.30
N TYR A 147 -0.86 -13.50 -21.21
CA TYR A 147 0.53 -13.82 -21.55
C TYR A 147 1.37 -12.59 -21.99
N HIS A 148 0.72 -11.49 -22.38
CA HIS A 148 1.36 -10.24 -22.82
C HIS A 148 1.16 -9.04 -21.88
N VAL A 149 0.29 -9.14 -20.85
CA VAL A 149 -0.04 -8.01 -19.96
C VAL A 149 -0.15 -8.51 -18.52
N THR A 150 0.87 -8.27 -17.71
CA THR A 150 0.82 -8.62 -16.28
C THR A 150 -0.27 -7.77 -15.60
N VAL A 151 -1.19 -8.43 -14.87
CA VAL A 151 -2.15 -7.72 -14.02
C VAL A 151 -1.36 -6.97 -12.94
N PRO A 152 -1.54 -5.64 -12.79
CA PRO A 152 -0.85 -4.90 -11.75
C PRO A 152 -1.20 -5.45 -10.37
N PRO A 153 -0.23 -5.62 -9.44
CA PRO A 153 -0.50 -6.11 -8.09
C PRO A 153 -1.59 -5.32 -7.35
N TRP A 154 -1.64 -3.99 -7.58
CA TRP A 154 -2.72 -3.13 -7.08
C TRP A 154 -4.12 -3.56 -7.54
N ALA A 155 -4.29 -3.98 -8.79
CA ALA A 155 -5.60 -4.36 -9.33
C ALA A 155 -6.13 -5.64 -8.67
N GLU A 156 -5.25 -6.60 -8.38
CA GLU A 156 -5.63 -7.81 -7.65
C GLU A 156 -6.04 -7.50 -6.21
N PHE A 157 -5.30 -6.60 -5.56
CA PHE A 157 -5.62 -6.12 -4.22
C PHE A 157 -6.97 -5.37 -4.18
N ASP A 158 -7.16 -4.39 -5.06
CA ASP A 158 -8.40 -3.60 -5.19
C ASP A 158 -9.61 -4.52 -5.45
N TYR A 159 -9.46 -5.52 -6.32
CA TYR A 159 -10.49 -6.53 -6.57
C TYR A 159 -10.91 -7.29 -5.29
N LEU A 160 -9.94 -7.81 -4.52
CA LEU A 160 -10.23 -8.58 -3.31
C LEU A 160 -10.86 -7.70 -2.22
N VAL A 161 -10.37 -6.47 -2.04
CA VAL A 161 -10.92 -5.53 -1.05
C VAL A 161 -12.34 -5.14 -1.40
N ARG A 162 -12.61 -4.77 -2.65
CA ARG A 162 -13.97 -4.43 -3.10
C ARG A 162 -14.93 -5.61 -3.01
N LEU A 163 -14.47 -6.82 -3.28
CA LEU A 163 -15.27 -8.03 -3.11
C LEU A 163 -15.71 -8.19 -1.65
N ALA A 164 -14.79 -8.00 -0.70
CA ALA A 164 -15.09 -8.07 0.73
C ALA A 164 -15.98 -6.91 1.20
N ALA A 165 -15.76 -5.69 0.69
CA ALA A 165 -16.51 -4.50 1.06
C ALA A 165 -17.96 -4.56 0.55
N HIS A 166 -18.16 -4.96 -0.70
CA HIS A 166 -19.49 -5.02 -1.33
C HIS A 166 -20.24 -6.33 -1.06
N GLN A 167 -19.58 -7.33 -0.47
CA GLN A 167 -20.15 -8.65 -0.18
C GLN A 167 -20.85 -9.28 -1.40
N CYS A 168 -20.27 -9.08 -2.58
CA CYS A 168 -20.89 -9.47 -3.85
C CYS A 168 -20.29 -10.78 -4.40
N PHE A 169 -20.87 -11.29 -5.48
CA PHE A 169 -20.34 -12.46 -6.17
C PHE A 169 -19.03 -12.11 -6.90
N PRO A 170 -17.97 -12.95 -6.83
CA PRO A 170 -16.67 -12.66 -7.45
C PRO A 170 -16.72 -12.32 -8.95
N GLY A 171 -17.69 -12.89 -9.67
CA GLY A 171 -17.92 -12.61 -11.09
C GLY A 171 -18.31 -11.17 -11.40
N THR A 172 -18.94 -10.46 -10.45
CA THR A 172 -19.46 -9.10 -10.65
C THR A 172 -18.34 -8.07 -10.82
N LEU A 173 -17.17 -8.33 -10.22
CA LEU A 173 -16.05 -7.37 -10.18
C LEU A 173 -14.89 -7.77 -11.10
N LEU A 174 -15.06 -8.77 -11.98
CA LEU A 174 -13.98 -9.21 -12.87
C LEU A 174 -13.48 -8.11 -13.82
N HIS A 175 -14.34 -7.15 -14.16
CA HIS A 175 -13.99 -6.00 -15.00
C HIS A 175 -12.88 -5.12 -14.40
N LEU A 176 -12.58 -5.26 -13.09
CA LEU A 176 -11.49 -4.54 -12.42
C LEU A 176 -10.11 -5.14 -12.71
N LEU A 177 -10.04 -6.39 -13.15
CA LEU A 177 -8.79 -7.12 -13.37
C LEU A 177 -8.21 -6.91 -14.78
N GLY A 178 -8.77 -5.97 -15.54
CA GLY A 178 -8.43 -5.67 -16.94
C GLY A 178 -9.45 -6.23 -17.94
N PRO A 179 -9.35 -5.83 -19.22
CA PRO A 179 -10.20 -6.32 -20.32
C PRO A 179 -10.01 -7.81 -20.63
#